data_AF-A0A845Y8G8-F1
#
_entry.id   AF-A0A845Y8G8-F1
#
_cell.length_a   1.000
_cell.length_b   1.000
_cell.length_c   1.000
_cell.angle_alpha   90.00
_cell.angle_beta   90.00
_cell.angle_gamma   90.00
#
_symmetry.space_group_name_H-M   'P 1'
#
loop_
_entity.id
_entity.type
_entity.pdbx_description
1 polymer ?
#
loop_
_entity_poly.entity_id
_entity_poly.type
_entity_poly.pdbx_seq_one_letter_code
_entity_poly.pdbx_strand_id
1 'polypeptide(L)'
;MSQAIQYITNEQGERVGVLLDWSTYSQLFQSSKLDEECLVGLSVDELDALANCTLAVAEQTRLDDLISRNTESLLCADEVAQLDDLLAKADHLTLLKTRARYTLKCLEEDTTAA
;
A
#
# COMPACT_ATOMS: atom_id res chain seq x y z
N MET A 1 13.32 -16.19 13.28
CA MET A 1 14.23 -16.19 14.44
C MET A 1 14.17 -14.80 15.05
N SER A 2 13.45 -14.63 16.15
CA SER A 2 13.21 -13.31 16.77
C SER A 2 14.54 -12.79 17.34
N GLN A 3 15.08 -11.73 16.75
CA GLN A 3 16.31 -11.11 17.21
C GLN A 3 16.07 -10.55 18.62
N ALA A 4 16.94 -10.88 19.57
CA ALA A 4 16.80 -10.41 20.94
C ALA A 4 16.91 -8.87 20.97
N ILE A 5 15.90 -8.22 21.56
CA ILE A 5 15.87 -6.76 21.71
C ILE A 5 17.08 -6.34 22.56
N GLN A 6 17.93 -5.49 21.99
CA GLN A 6 19.10 -4.94 22.68
C GLN A 6 18.72 -3.62 23.35
N TYR A 7 19.19 -3.42 24.58
CA TYR A 7 18.88 -2.24 25.38
C TYR A 7 20.15 -1.43 25.63
N ILE A 8 20.01 -0.11 25.68
CA ILE A 8 21.03 0.80 26.17
C ILE A 8 20.76 1.04 27.65
N THR A 9 21.76 0.82 28.50
CA THR A 9 21.66 1.05 29.96
C THR A 9 22.52 2.23 30.39
N ASN A 10 22.06 2.98 31.39
CA ASN A 10 22.87 4.01 32.05
C ASN A 10 23.90 3.41 33.01
N GLU A 11 24.72 4.24 33.65
CA GLU A 11 25.76 3.82 34.61
C GLU A 11 25.19 3.11 35.85
N GLN A 12 23.89 3.28 36.12
CA GLN A 12 23.17 2.63 37.22
C GLN A 12 22.54 1.28 36.81
N GLY A 13 22.69 0.88 35.55
CA GLY A 13 22.12 -0.36 34.99
C GLY A 13 20.64 -0.25 34.59
N GLU A 14 20.06 0.95 34.61
CA GLU A 14 18.68 1.18 34.17
C GLU A 14 18.61 1.25 32.65
N ARG A 15 17.56 0.65 32.07
CA ARG A 15 17.32 0.69 30.62
C ARG A 15 16.79 2.06 30.23
N VAL A 16 17.58 2.80 29.45
CA VAL A 16 17.26 4.17 29.00
C VAL A 16 16.93 4.24 27.52
N GLY A 17 17.15 3.16 26.77
CA GLY A 17 16.83 3.10 25.35
C GLY A 17 16.88 1.69 24.77
N VAL A 18 16.53 1.58 23.49
CA VAL A 18 16.59 0.34 22.71
C VAL A 18 17.51 0.56 21.51
N LEU A 19 18.31 -0.44 21.16
CA LEU A 19 19.11 -0.42 19.95
C LEU A 19 18.31 -1.06 18.82
N LEU A 20 18.02 -0.28 17.79
CA LEU A 20 17.34 -0.71 16.59
C LEU A 20 18.37 -0.91 15.49
N ASP A 21 18.18 -1.94 14.67
CA ASP A 21 18.85 -1.98 13.38
C ASP A 21 18.32 -0.85 12.47
N TRP A 22 19.09 -0.53 11.44
CA TRP A 22 18.76 0.58 10.55
C TRP A 22 17.42 0.42 9.84
N SER A 23 17.03 -0.81 9.50
CA SER A 23 15.76 -1.06 8.81
C SER A 23 14.57 -0.81 9.74
N THR A 24 14.64 -1.28 10.99
CA THR A 24 13.62 -1.05 12.01
C THR A 24 13.52 0.43 12.40
N TYR A 25 14.65 1.13 12.55
CA TYR A 25 14.66 2.57 12.82
C TYR A 25 14.00 3.34 11.68
N SER A 26 14.37 3.04 10.42
CA SER A 26 13.85 3.74 9.25
C SER A 26 12.34 3.58 9.12
N GLN A 27 11.80 2.37 9.33
CA GLN A 27 10.36 2.13 9.31
C GLN A 27 9.61 2.94 10.37
N LEU A 28 10.09 2.93 11.63
CA LEU A 28 9.45 3.69 12.71
C LEU A 28 9.56 5.21 12.50
N PHE A 29 10.71 5.69 12.04
CA PHE A 29 10.91 7.11 11.77
C PHE A 29 10.04 7.59 10.60
N GLN A 30 9.98 6.84 9.50
CA GLN A 30 9.11 7.14 8.37
C GLN A 30 7.64 7.12 8.77
N SER A 31 7.21 6.16 9.63
CA SER A 31 5.84 6.11 10.15
C SER A 31 5.42 7.35 10.94
N SER A 32 6.38 8.08 11.51
CA SER A 32 6.12 9.29 12.29
C SER A 32 6.06 10.57 11.46
N LYS A 33 6.62 10.55 10.24
CA LYS A 33 6.66 11.69 9.32
C LYS A 33 5.56 11.64 8.26
N LEU A 34 5.19 10.43 7.84
CA LEU A 34 4.23 10.20 6.78
C LEU A 34 2.80 10.24 7.34
N ASP A 35 1.89 10.87 6.60
CA ASP A 35 0.46 10.92 6.92
C ASP A 35 -0.18 9.50 6.84
N GLU A 36 -1.35 9.31 7.47
CA GLU A 36 -2.09 8.04 7.55
C GLU A 36 -2.44 7.44 6.16
N GLU A 37 -2.52 8.30 5.15
CA GLU A 37 -2.69 7.94 3.74
C GLU A 37 -1.47 7.19 3.16
N CYS A 38 -0.28 7.32 3.75
CA CYS A 38 0.93 6.70 3.23
C CYS A 38 0.99 5.20 3.52
N LEU A 39 1.58 4.44 2.59
CA LEU A 39 1.80 3.01 2.72
C LEU A 39 3.17 2.76 3.37
N VAL A 40 3.20 2.79 4.70
CA VAL A 40 4.42 2.60 5.50
C VAL A 40 4.89 1.15 5.47
N GLY A 41 6.21 0.95 5.43
CA GLY A 41 6.84 -0.37 5.54
C GLY A 41 7.07 -1.09 4.21
N LEU A 42 6.69 -0.48 3.09
CA LEU A 42 7.01 -0.95 1.74
C LEU A 42 8.29 -0.29 1.22
N SER A 43 9.07 -1.06 0.47
CA SER A 43 10.21 -0.54 -0.30
C SER A 43 9.75 0.30 -1.50
N VAL A 44 10.67 1.09 -2.06
CA VAL A 44 10.41 1.89 -3.27
C VAL A 44 9.95 1.00 -4.44
N ASP A 45 10.59 -0.15 -4.64
CA ASP A 45 10.23 -1.10 -5.71
C ASP A 45 8.84 -1.70 -5.51
N GLU A 46 8.47 -2.02 -4.26
CA GLU A 46 7.12 -2.51 -3.93
C GLU A 46 6.06 -1.42 -4.14
N LEU A 47 6.35 -0.18 -3.76
CA LEU A 47 5.47 0.96 -3.99
C LEU A 47 5.30 1.24 -5.49
N ASP A 48 6.35 1.15 -6.30
CA ASP A 48 6.26 1.33 -7.75
C ASP A 48 5.46 0.19 -8.41
N ALA A 49 5.67 -1.06 -7.98
CA ALA A 49 4.86 -2.18 -8.42
C ALA A 49 3.37 -1.98 -8.10
N LEU A 50 3.04 -1.47 -6.91
CA LEU A 50 1.67 -1.14 -6.51
C LEU A 50 1.11 0.07 -7.29
N ALA A 51 1.92 1.09 -7.55
CA ALA A 51 1.51 2.28 -8.30
C ALA A 51 1.12 1.97 -9.75
N ASN A 52 1.68 0.89 -10.30
CA ASN A 52 1.52 0.47 -11.69
C ASN A 52 0.69 -0.81 -11.86
N CYS A 53 0.18 -1.39 -10.78
CA CYS A 53 -0.63 -2.59 -10.85
C CYS A 53 -1.93 -2.37 -11.63
N THR A 54 -2.47 -3.45 -12.18
CA THR A 54 -3.73 -3.47 -12.92
C THR A 54 -4.55 -4.68 -12.51
N LEU A 55 -5.85 -4.62 -12.77
CA LEU A 55 -6.71 -5.79 -12.66
C LEU A 55 -6.16 -6.92 -13.56
N ALA A 56 -6.34 -8.17 -13.14
CA ALA A 56 -5.91 -9.31 -13.94
C ALA A 56 -6.62 -9.30 -15.31
N VAL A 57 -5.92 -9.70 -16.37
CA VAL A 57 -6.46 -9.63 -17.76
C VAL A 57 -7.82 -10.32 -17.88
N ALA A 58 -7.99 -11.47 -17.22
CA ALA A 58 -9.24 -12.22 -17.22
C ALA A 58 -10.39 -11.44 -16.54
N GLU A 59 -10.11 -10.79 -15.41
CA GLU A 59 -11.09 -9.97 -14.69
C GLU A 59 -11.42 -8.68 -15.45
N GLN A 60 -10.44 -8.03 -16.07
CA GLN A 60 -10.66 -6.85 -16.92
C GLN A 60 -11.51 -7.20 -18.14
N THR A 61 -11.21 -8.30 -18.82
CA THR A 61 -11.98 -8.77 -19.98
C THR A 61 -13.43 -9.09 -19.57
N ARG A 62 -13.63 -9.69 -18.39
CA ARG A 62 -14.98 -9.96 -17.88
C ARG A 62 -15.73 -8.69 -17.49
N LEU A 63 -15.03 -7.72 -16.90
CA LEU A 63 -15.60 -6.41 -16.57
C LEU A 63 -16.06 -5.69 -17.85
N ASP A 64 -15.24 -5.67 -18.90
CA ASP A 64 -15.55 -5.02 -20.17
C ASP A 64 -16.78 -5.67 -20.87
N ASP A 65 -16.89 -7.00 -20.83
CA ASP A 65 -18.07 -7.75 -21.31
C ASP A 65 -19.33 -7.40 -20.53
N LEU A 66 -19.27 -7.43 -19.19
CA LEU A 66 -20.41 -7.12 -18.33
C LEU A 66 -20.87 -5.67 -18.50
N ILE A 67 -19.95 -4.70 -18.59
CA ILE A 67 -20.27 -3.30 -18.86
C ILE A 67 -21.00 -3.17 -20.20
N SER A 68 -20.48 -3.80 -21.26
CA SER A 68 -21.08 -3.76 -22.59
C SER A 68 -22.52 -4.29 -22.57
N ARG A 69 -22.73 -5.45 -21.97
CA ARG A 69 -24.06 -6.07 -21.85
C ARG A 69 -25.01 -5.34 -20.87
N ASN A 70 -24.47 -4.64 -19.87
CA ASN A 70 -25.26 -3.81 -18.97
C ASN A 70 -25.89 -2.61 -19.70
N THR A 71 -25.18 -2.01 -20.67
CA THR A 71 -25.74 -0.92 -21.48
C THR A 71 -26.97 -1.35 -22.29
N GLU A 72 -27.04 -2.63 -22.63
CA GLU A 72 -28.18 -3.25 -23.32
C GLU A 72 -29.26 -3.77 -22.35
N SER A 73 -29.07 -3.60 -21.03
CA SER A 73 -29.93 -4.13 -19.96
C SER A 73 -30.10 -5.66 -20.01
N LEU A 74 -29.07 -6.39 -20.43
CA LEU A 74 -29.08 -7.84 -20.65
C LEU A 74 -28.50 -8.67 -19.50
N LEU A 75 -28.21 -8.07 -18.36
CA LEU A 75 -27.61 -8.77 -17.23
C LEU A 75 -28.67 -9.42 -16.35
N CYS A 76 -28.43 -10.67 -15.95
CA CYS A 76 -29.20 -11.29 -14.87
C CYS A 76 -28.71 -10.78 -13.50
N ALA A 77 -29.45 -11.09 -12.43
CA ALA A 77 -29.12 -10.64 -11.08
C ALA A 77 -27.71 -11.06 -10.62
N ASP A 78 -27.27 -12.27 -10.94
CA ASP A 78 -25.94 -12.77 -10.60
C ASP A 78 -24.84 -12.01 -11.38
N GLU A 79 -25.11 -11.65 -12.63
CA GLU A 79 -24.17 -10.89 -13.46
C GLU A 79 -24.07 -9.42 -13.02
N VAL A 80 -25.17 -8.84 -12.52
CA VAL A 80 -25.14 -7.50 -11.88
C VAL A 80 -24.28 -7.55 -10.62
N ALA A 81 -24.47 -8.55 -9.75
CA ALA A 81 -23.65 -8.71 -8.56
C ALA A 81 -22.16 -8.92 -8.91
N GLN A 82 -21.87 -9.66 -9.98
CA GLN A 82 -20.50 -9.84 -10.47
C GLN A 82 -19.91 -8.53 -11.01
N LEU A 83 -20.71 -7.72 -11.72
CA LEU A 83 -20.28 -6.41 -12.22
C LEU A 83 -19.94 -5.48 -11.05
N ASP A 84 -20.79 -5.43 -10.02
CA ASP A 84 -20.57 -4.62 -8.82
C ASP A 84 -19.27 -5.01 -8.08
N ASP A 85 -18.99 -6.32 -7.93
CA ASP A 85 -17.73 -6.80 -7.33
C ASP A 85 -16.50 -6.37 -8.13
N LEU A 86 -16.54 -6.50 -9.47
CA LEU A 86 -15.43 -6.12 -10.33
C LEU A 86 -15.19 -4.61 -10.33
N LEU A 87 -16.25 -3.80 -10.29
CA LEU A 87 -16.14 -2.35 -10.15
C LEU A 87 -15.53 -1.97 -8.80
N ALA A 88 -15.99 -2.58 -7.71
CA ALA A 88 -15.42 -2.34 -6.37
C ALA A 88 -13.93 -2.70 -6.30
N LYS A 89 -13.50 -3.80 -6.95
CA LYS A 89 -12.08 -4.15 -7.08
C LYS A 89 -11.29 -3.10 -7.86
N ALA A 90 -11.84 -2.60 -8.98
CA ALA A 90 -11.19 -1.57 -9.78
C ALA A 90 -11.03 -0.24 -9.01
N ASP A 91 -12.04 0.14 -8.23
CA ASP A 91 -12.00 1.31 -7.35
C ASP A 91 -10.94 1.14 -6.25
N HIS A 92 -10.91 -0.02 -5.61
CA HIS A 92 -9.91 -0.32 -4.57
C HIS A 92 -8.49 -0.29 -5.13
N LEU A 93 -8.26 -0.85 -6.32
CA LEU A 93 -6.97 -0.76 -7.01
C LEU A 93 -6.60 0.70 -7.32
N THR A 94 -7.57 1.51 -7.76
CA THR A 94 -7.33 2.94 -8.04
C THR A 94 -6.91 3.70 -6.78
N LEU A 95 -7.57 3.46 -5.65
CA LEU A 95 -7.20 4.03 -4.36
C LEU A 95 -5.78 3.59 -3.95
N LEU A 96 -5.50 2.28 -4.04
CA LEU A 96 -4.19 1.73 -3.66
C LEU A 96 -3.06 2.31 -4.52
N LYS A 97 -3.26 2.39 -5.84
CA LYS A 97 -2.30 3.01 -6.77
C LYS A 97 -2.04 4.48 -6.43
N THR A 98 -3.10 5.20 -6.08
CA THR A 98 -3.01 6.62 -5.71
C THR A 98 -2.19 6.78 -4.43
N ARG A 99 -2.48 5.98 -3.39
CA ARG A 99 -1.72 5.98 -2.14
C ARG A 99 -0.26 5.58 -2.34
N ALA A 100 0.02 4.59 -3.19
CA ALA A 100 1.39 4.20 -3.53
C ALA A 100 2.17 5.33 -4.20
N ARG A 101 1.58 5.99 -5.21
CA ARG A 101 2.18 7.16 -5.89
C ARG A 101 2.38 8.34 -4.95
N TYR A 102 1.42 8.59 -4.08
CA TYR A 102 1.52 9.63 -3.07
C TYR A 102 2.66 9.35 -2.10
N THR A 103 2.77 8.11 -1.61
CA THR A 103 3.85 7.68 -0.72
C THR A 103 5.22 7.87 -1.38
N LEU A 104 5.37 7.46 -2.65
CA LEU A 104 6.61 7.67 -3.43
C LEU A 104 6.98 9.15 -3.48
N LYS A 105 6.00 10.02 -3.80
CA LYS A 105 6.21 11.46 -3.84
C LYS A 105 6.66 12.03 -2.49
N CYS A 106 6.05 11.60 -1.39
CA CYS A 106 6.47 12.02 -0.05
C CYS A 106 7.91 11.61 0.27
N LEU A 107 8.33 10.41 -0.14
CA LEU A 107 9.71 9.92 0.04
C LEU A 107 10.73 10.72 -0.81
N GLU A 108 10.36 11.14 -2.02
CA GLU A 108 11.20 12.00 -2.87
C GLU A 108 11.40 13.41 -2.27
N GLU A 109 10.33 14.00 -1.73
CA GLU A 109 10.35 15.31 -1.06
C GLU A 109 11.19 15.28 0.22
N ASP A 110 11.13 14.20 1.00
CA ASP A 110 11.99 14.00 2.18
C ASP A 110 13.48 13.83 1.81
N THR A 111 13.77 13.22 0.65
CA THR A 111 15.15 13.02 0.17
C THR A 111 15.77 14.31 -0.38
N THR A 112 14.97 15.19 -0.97
CA THR A 112 15.43 16.48 -1.52
C THR A 112 15.56 17.59 -0.47
N ALA A 113 14.95 17.42 0.70
CA ALA A 113 15.06 18.33 1.83
C ALA A 113 16.22 18.01 2.80
N ALA A 114 16.92 16.88 2.61
CA ALA A 114 18.07 16.42 3.40
C ALA A 114 19.41 16.72 2.70
#